data_AF-A0A7C5GQF0-F1
#
_entry.id   AF-A0A7C5GQF0-F1
#
_cell.length_a   1.000
_cell.length_b   1.000
_cell.length_c   1.000
_cell.angle_alpha   90.00
_cell.angle_beta   90.00
_cell.angle_gamma   90.00
#
_symmetry.space_group_name_H-M   'P 1'
#
loop_
_entity.id
_entity.type
_entity.pdbx_description
1 polymer ?
#
loop_
_entity_poly.entity_id
_entity_poly.type
_entity_poly.pdbx_seq_one_letter_code
_entity_poly.pdbx_strand_id
1 'polypeptide(L)'
;SSGKKLLFMGGEFGQFDEWNHDKSLDWHLLEFDSHKGIQNLARDLNRLYHQEAALHELDHDPEGFEWVDFQDVEQSIFSFMRKAKNGDFVICIFNATPVPRHDYKIGVPKPGFYKEILNSDSVYYWGSNVGNIGLIEAHAEPWHKFNFSISLTLPPLGALFLKLA
;
A
#
# COMPACT_ATOMS: atom_id res chain seq x y z
N SER A 1 -7.57 -0.16 -3.95
CA SER A 1 -8.76 0.12 -4.78
C SER A 1 -10.01 0.16 -3.91
N SER A 2 -11.07 0.80 -4.40
CA SER A 2 -12.41 0.75 -3.78
C SER A 2 -13.04 -0.64 -3.91
N GLY A 3 -13.98 -0.94 -3.02
CA GLY A 3 -14.76 -2.19 -3.01
C GLY A 3 -14.30 -3.19 -1.95
N LYS A 4 -15.16 -4.16 -1.64
CA LYS A 4 -14.88 -5.19 -0.62
C LYS A 4 -13.87 -6.23 -1.14
N LYS A 5 -13.18 -6.88 -0.20
CA LYS A 5 -12.07 -7.78 -0.48
C LYS A 5 -12.49 -9.23 -0.21
N LEU A 6 -12.16 -10.12 -1.12
CA LEU A 6 -12.32 -11.56 -0.96
C LEU A 6 -11.06 -12.23 -1.52
N LEU A 7 -10.45 -13.10 -0.73
CA LEU A 7 -9.29 -13.90 -1.11
C LEU A 7 -9.61 -15.35 -0.76
N PHE A 8 -9.40 -16.26 -1.71
CA PHE A 8 -9.66 -17.69 -1.49
C PHE A 8 -8.51 -18.32 -0.69
N MET A 9 -8.84 -19.35 0.09
CA MET A 9 -7.90 -20.05 0.96
C MET A 9 -6.68 -20.58 0.18
N GLY A 10 -5.50 -20.45 0.76
CA GLY A 10 -4.22 -20.72 0.10
C GLY A 10 -3.57 -19.45 -0.46
N GLY A 11 -4.37 -18.46 -0.88
CA GLY A 11 -3.86 -17.20 -1.39
C GLY A 11 -3.17 -16.35 -0.32
N GLU A 12 -3.57 -16.47 0.93
CA GLU A 12 -3.05 -15.67 2.05
C GLU A 12 -1.64 -16.05 2.48
N PHE A 13 -1.10 -17.20 2.04
CA PHE A 13 0.29 -17.60 2.27
C PHE A 13 1.01 -17.98 0.97
N GLY A 14 0.42 -17.69 -0.18
CA GLY A 14 1.04 -17.91 -1.49
C GLY A 14 1.26 -19.38 -1.81
N GLN A 15 0.22 -20.21 -1.70
CA GLN A 15 0.29 -21.61 -2.17
C GLN A 15 0.72 -21.66 -3.65
N PHE A 16 1.65 -22.57 -3.98
CA PHE A 16 2.16 -22.73 -5.35
C PHE A 16 1.24 -23.55 -6.23
N ASP A 17 0.82 -24.72 -5.75
CA ASP A 17 -0.01 -25.62 -6.52
C ASP A 17 -1.43 -25.08 -6.63
N GLU A 18 -2.08 -25.34 -7.77
CA GLU A 18 -3.49 -25.06 -7.95
C GLU A 18 -4.33 -25.73 -6.86
N TRP A 19 -5.40 -25.05 -6.46
CA TRP A 19 -6.30 -25.62 -5.47
C TRP A 19 -6.91 -26.94 -5.96
N ASN A 20 -6.89 -27.95 -5.10
CA ASN A 20 -7.45 -29.25 -5.37
C ASN A 20 -8.36 -29.68 -4.21
N HIS A 21 -9.65 -29.85 -4.49
CA HIS A 21 -10.66 -30.26 -3.50
C HIS A 21 -10.42 -31.64 -2.88
N ASP A 22 -9.67 -32.52 -3.53
CA ASP A 22 -9.32 -33.86 -3.03
C ASP A 22 -8.10 -33.85 -2.08
N LYS A 23 -7.45 -32.69 -1.90
CA LYS A 23 -6.25 -32.52 -1.08
C LYS A 23 -6.41 -31.41 -0.06
N SER A 24 -5.65 -31.49 1.03
CA SER A 24 -5.48 -30.35 1.93
C SER A 24 -4.68 -29.24 1.24
N LEU A 25 -4.79 -28.02 1.75
CA LEU A 25 -3.85 -26.95 1.41
C LEU A 25 -2.42 -27.33 1.80
N ASP A 26 -1.45 -26.69 1.14
CA ASP A 26 -0.02 -26.93 1.34
C ASP A 26 0.52 -26.23 2.59
N TRP A 27 -0.01 -26.60 3.76
CA TRP A 27 0.34 -25.97 5.04
C TRP A 27 1.83 -26.03 5.38
N HIS A 28 2.55 -27.04 4.88
CA HIS A 28 4.00 -27.18 5.04
C HIS A 28 4.78 -25.98 4.46
N LEU A 29 4.21 -25.21 3.53
CA LEU A 29 4.84 -24.00 3.00
C LEU A 29 5.08 -22.94 4.10
N LEU A 30 4.28 -22.94 5.18
CA LEU A 30 4.46 -22.06 6.32
C LEU A 30 5.71 -22.38 7.16
N GLU A 31 6.48 -23.41 6.83
CA GLU A 31 7.81 -23.62 7.40
C GLU A 31 8.86 -22.66 6.82
N PHE A 32 8.63 -22.15 5.60
CA PHE A 32 9.52 -21.20 4.91
C PHE A 32 9.15 -19.74 5.20
N ASP A 33 10.16 -18.90 5.43
CA ASP A 33 9.95 -17.51 5.84
C ASP A 33 9.30 -16.61 4.77
N SER A 34 9.48 -16.94 3.49
CA SER A 34 8.81 -16.22 2.38
C SER A 34 7.28 -16.34 2.45
N HIS A 35 6.75 -17.55 2.70
CA HIS A 35 5.32 -17.80 2.83
C HIS A 35 4.75 -17.21 4.14
N LYS A 36 5.51 -17.27 5.24
CA LYS A 36 5.16 -16.53 6.48
C LYS A 36 5.11 -15.03 6.23
N GLY A 37 6.00 -14.49 5.40
CA GLY A 37 6.03 -13.08 5.01
C GLY A 37 4.74 -12.64 4.32
N ILE A 38 4.27 -13.44 3.34
CA ILE A 38 2.98 -13.22 2.66
C ILE A 38 1.82 -13.28 3.66
N GLN A 39 1.81 -14.27 4.55
CA GLN A 39 0.78 -14.41 5.59
C GLN A 39 0.78 -13.23 6.58
N ASN A 40 1.96 -12.74 6.98
CA ASN A 40 2.11 -11.55 7.80
C ASN A 40 1.54 -10.31 7.09
N LEU A 41 1.84 -10.14 5.79
CA LEU A 41 1.31 -9.05 4.99
C LEU A 41 -0.21 -9.12 4.90
N ALA A 42 -0.78 -10.31 4.65
CA ALA A 42 -2.23 -10.51 4.62
C ALA A 42 -2.88 -10.16 5.97
N ARG A 43 -2.28 -10.59 7.09
CA ARG A 43 -2.73 -10.26 8.45
C ARG A 43 -2.72 -8.75 8.69
N ASP A 44 -1.62 -8.08 8.36
CA ASP A 44 -1.44 -6.67 8.69
C ASP A 44 -2.22 -5.76 7.73
N LEU A 45 -2.42 -6.16 6.47
CA LEU A 45 -3.40 -5.54 5.56
C LEU A 45 -4.83 -5.62 6.10
N ASN A 46 -5.25 -6.77 6.65
CA ASN A 46 -6.59 -6.91 7.24
C ASN A 46 -6.75 -6.02 8.49
N ARG A 47 -5.72 -5.95 9.35
CA ARG A 47 -5.72 -5.03 10.50
C ARG A 47 -5.83 -3.59 10.06
N LEU A 48 -5.02 -3.17 9.08
CA LEU A 48 -5.05 -1.83 8.52
C LEU A 48 -6.42 -1.51 7.92
N TYR A 49 -6.98 -2.43 7.12
CA TYR A 49 -8.30 -2.27 6.52
C TYR A 49 -9.39 -2.04 7.57
N HIS A 50 -9.34 -2.72 8.71
CA HIS A 50 -10.27 -2.51 9.81
C HIS A 50 -10.03 -1.20 10.58
N GLN A 51 -8.78 -0.83 10.81
CA GLN A 51 -8.42 0.35 11.61
C GLN A 51 -8.64 1.67 10.85
N GLU A 52 -8.46 1.66 9.54
CA GLU A 52 -8.51 2.86 8.71
C GLU A 52 -9.85 2.94 7.97
N ALA A 53 -10.79 3.71 8.53
CA ALA A 53 -12.12 3.96 7.95
C ALA A 53 -12.05 4.36 6.47
N ALA A 54 -11.04 5.16 6.09
CA ALA A 54 -10.83 5.61 4.72
C ALA A 54 -10.73 4.44 3.72
N LEU A 55 -10.25 3.27 4.14
CA LEU A 55 -10.07 2.13 3.27
C LEU A 55 -11.37 1.39 2.94
N HIS A 56 -12.47 1.63 3.67
CA HIS A 56 -13.69 0.84 3.54
C HIS A 56 -15.03 1.60 3.67
N GLU A 57 -15.05 2.77 4.32
CA GLU A 57 -16.28 3.48 4.67
C GLU A 57 -17.02 4.00 3.42
N LEU A 58 -16.27 4.52 2.45
CA LEU A 58 -16.79 5.13 1.22
C LEU A 58 -16.50 4.27 -0.03
N ASP A 59 -16.51 2.95 0.08
CA ASP A 59 -16.20 2.04 -1.05
C ASP A 59 -17.17 2.17 -2.25
N HIS A 60 -18.39 2.64 -2.01
CA HIS A 60 -19.46 2.78 -3.01
C HIS A 60 -19.75 4.24 -3.38
N ASP A 61 -18.93 5.17 -2.87
CA ASP A 61 -19.06 6.60 -3.11
C ASP A 61 -17.84 7.09 -3.90
N PRO A 62 -18.02 7.76 -5.05
CA PRO A 62 -16.91 8.38 -5.79
C PRO A 62 -16.04 9.31 -4.93
N GLU A 63 -16.60 9.97 -3.92
CA GLU A 63 -15.85 10.85 -3.02
C GLU A 63 -14.81 10.09 -2.16
N GLY A 64 -15.01 8.78 -1.97
CA GLY A 64 -14.10 7.90 -1.23
C GLY A 64 -12.79 7.58 -1.94
N PHE A 65 -12.61 8.03 -3.19
CA PHE A 65 -11.44 7.76 -4.01
C PHE A 65 -11.02 9.01 -4.82
N GLU A 66 -9.72 9.27 -4.88
CA GLU A 66 -9.19 10.32 -5.74
C GLU A 66 -7.81 9.94 -6.27
N TRP A 67 -7.60 10.00 -7.58
CA TRP A 67 -6.26 9.85 -8.15
C TRP A 67 -5.33 10.98 -7.67
N VAL A 68 -4.12 10.62 -7.23
CA VAL A 68 -3.04 11.58 -7.01
C VAL A 68 -2.24 11.73 -8.30
N ASP A 69 -1.76 10.61 -8.83
CA ASP A 69 -1.21 10.50 -10.17
C ASP A 69 -1.44 9.09 -10.74
N PHE A 70 -1.73 9.04 -12.03
CA PHE A 70 -1.88 7.81 -12.82
C PHE A 70 -1.20 7.91 -14.19
N GLN A 71 -0.45 9.00 -14.45
CA GLN A 71 0.13 9.31 -15.74
C GLN A 71 1.58 8.83 -15.88
N ASP A 72 2.25 8.44 -14.78
CA ASP A 72 3.61 7.89 -14.78
C ASP A 72 3.68 6.44 -15.28
N VAL A 73 3.20 6.25 -16.51
CA VAL A 73 3.13 4.96 -17.22
C VAL A 73 4.54 4.43 -17.51
N GLU A 74 5.48 5.33 -17.86
CA GLU A 74 6.86 4.95 -18.20
C GLU A 74 7.60 4.31 -17.03
N GLN A 75 7.36 4.79 -15.79
CA GLN A 75 7.94 4.18 -14.60
C GLN A 75 7.02 3.13 -13.96
N SER A 76 5.81 2.94 -14.52
CA SER A 76 4.74 2.07 -13.97
C SER A 76 4.46 2.36 -12.50
N ILE A 77 4.32 3.65 -12.18
CA ILE A 77 3.99 4.13 -10.84
C ILE A 77 2.60 4.75 -10.89
N PHE A 78 1.80 4.46 -9.86
CA PHE A 78 0.49 5.06 -9.71
C PHE A 78 0.17 5.27 -8.24
N SER A 79 -0.63 6.30 -7.98
CA SER A 79 -0.98 6.70 -6.64
C SER A 79 -2.38 7.28 -6.55
N PHE A 80 -3.07 6.95 -5.47
CA PHE A 80 -4.43 7.44 -5.20
C PHE A 80 -4.64 7.65 -3.70
N MET A 81 -5.64 8.45 -3.37
CA MET A 81 -6.13 8.63 -2.02
C MET A 81 -7.42 7.85 -1.81
N ARG A 82 -7.54 7.29 -0.62
CA ARG A 82 -8.80 6.80 -0.06
C ARG A 82 -9.25 7.76 1.03
N LYS A 83 -10.55 8.06 1.12
CA LYS A 83 -11.10 9.04 2.06
C LYS A 83 -12.20 8.44 2.92
N ALA A 84 -12.31 8.95 4.14
CA ALA A 84 -13.39 8.67 5.10
C ALA A 84 -14.34 9.87 5.18
N LYS A 85 -15.53 9.67 5.74
CA LYS A 85 -16.55 10.73 5.90
C LYS A 85 -16.11 11.85 6.82
N ASN A 86 -15.25 11.54 7.79
CA ASN A 86 -14.70 12.50 8.73
C ASN A 86 -13.57 13.36 8.12
N GLY A 87 -13.22 13.15 6.85
CA GLY A 87 -12.12 13.86 6.16
C GLY A 87 -10.73 13.27 6.39
N ASP A 88 -10.62 12.14 7.09
CA ASP A 88 -9.39 11.34 7.12
C ASP A 88 -9.13 10.72 5.75
N PHE A 89 -7.86 10.46 5.47
CA PHE A 89 -7.44 9.88 4.21
C PHE A 89 -6.18 9.05 4.35
N VAL A 90 -6.02 8.10 3.43
CA VAL A 90 -4.81 7.29 3.25
C VAL A 90 -4.34 7.46 1.81
N ILE A 91 -3.07 7.80 1.63
CA ILE A 91 -2.43 7.86 0.30
C ILE A 91 -1.82 6.49 0.03
N CYS A 92 -2.18 5.87 -1.08
CA CYS A 92 -1.65 4.59 -1.53
C CYS A 92 -0.79 4.81 -2.77
N ILE A 93 0.44 4.30 -2.76
CA ILE A 93 1.43 4.49 -3.83
C ILE A 93 1.99 3.12 -4.21
N PHE A 94 2.10 2.85 -5.50
CA PHE A 94 2.52 1.55 -6.03
C PHE A 94 3.63 1.75 -7.05
N ASN A 95 4.75 1.05 -6.88
CA ASN A 95 5.79 0.90 -7.89
C ASN A 95 5.69 -0.51 -8.47
N ALA A 96 5.23 -0.63 -9.71
CA ALA A 96 5.04 -1.92 -10.37
C ALA A 96 6.29 -2.41 -11.14
N THR A 97 7.47 -1.88 -10.82
CA THR A 97 8.75 -2.30 -11.42
C THR A 97 9.75 -2.73 -10.34
N PRO A 98 10.72 -3.61 -10.65
CA PRO A 98 11.74 -4.03 -9.69
C PRO A 98 12.82 -2.97 -9.43
N VAL A 99 12.68 -1.76 -9.99
CA VAL A 99 13.65 -0.67 -9.83
C VAL A 99 13.17 0.26 -8.71
N PRO A 100 13.92 0.40 -7.59
CA PRO A 100 13.58 1.34 -6.54
C PRO A 100 13.66 2.79 -7.06
N ARG A 101 12.85 3.68 -6.49
CA ARG A 101 12.84 5.11 -6.84
C ARG A 101 13.21 5.93 -5.64
N HIS A 102 14.29 6.70 -5.74
CA HIS A 102 14.69 7.64 -4.72
C HIS A 102 14.19 9.03 -5.08
N ASP A 103 13.98 9.85 -4.05
CA ASP A 103 13.52 11.23 -4.18
C ASP A 103 12.26 11.40 -5.05
N TYR A 104 11.38 10.40 -5.03
CA TYR A 104 10.16 10.40 -5.82
C TYR A 104 9.15 11.37 -5.20
N LYS A 105 8.81 12.42 -5.95
CA LYS A 105 7.93 13.49 -5.49
C LYS A 105 6.47 13.14 -5.74
N ILE A 106 5.63 13.30 -4.73
CA ILE A 106 4.18 13.13 -4.84
C ILE A 106 3.45 14.31 -4.19
N GLY A 107 2.39 14.80 -4.84
CA GLY A 107 1.55 15.86 -4.28
C GLY A 107 0.64 15.34 -3.16
N VAL A 108 0.45 16.14 -2.11
CA VAL A 108 -0.35 15.78 -0.92
C VAL A 108 -1.30 16.92 -0.51
N PRO A 109 -2.50 16.62 0.03
CA PRO A 109 -3.55 17.62 0.20
C PRO A 109 -3.38 18.53 1.43
N LYS A 110 -2.56 18.14 2.42
CA LYS A 110 -2.38 18.87 3.68
C LYS A 110 -0.89 19.02 4.02
N PRO A 111 -0.49 20.13 4.67
CA PRO A 111 0.85 20.22 5.25
C PRO A 111 0.97 19.30 6.47
N GLY A 112 2.20 19.10 6.95
CA GLY A 112 2.49 18.36 8.16
C GLY A 112 3.36 17.14 7.88
N PHE A 113 3.29 16.17 8.77
CA PHE A 113 4.12 14.97 8.72
C PHE A 113 3.29 13.76 8.32
N TYR A 114 3.79 12.99 7.38
CA TYR A 114 3.20 11.75 6.91
C TYR A 114 3.97 10.57 7.47
N LYS A 115 3.25 9.55 7.95
CA LYS A 115 3.83 8.28 8.40
C LYS A 115 3.52 7.18 7.40
N GLU A 116 4.50 6.31 7.19
CA GLU A 116 4.33 5.03 6.50
C GLU A 116 3.56 4.08 7.42
N ILE A 117 2.29 3.80 7.11
CA ILE A 117 1.43 2.89 7.88
C ILE A 117 1.46 1.46 7.33
N LEU A 118 1.95 1.28 6.10
CA LEU A 118 2.26 -0.01 5.51
C LEU A 118 3.34 0.17 4.42
N ASN A 119 4.27 -0.77 4.38
CA ASN A 119 5.21 -0.95 3.29
C ASN A 119 5.36 -2.43 2.98
N SER A 120 4.91 -2.85 1.79
CA SER A 120 4.93 -4.26 1.41
C SER A 120 6.34 -4.84 1.21
N ASP A 121 7.36 -4.00 1.07
CA ASP A 121 8.77 -4.41 0.96
C ASP A 121 9.46 -4.52 2.33
N SER A 122 8.74 -4.34 3.44
CA SER A 122 9.31 -4.52 4.77
C SER A 122 9.92 -5.92 4.98
N VAL A 123 11.01 -5.99 5.74
CA VAL A 123 11.64 -7.27 6.13
C VAL A 123 10.67 -8.21 6.86
N TYR A 124 9.65 -7.69 7.54
CA TYR A 124 8.61 -8.50 8.20
C TYR A 124 7.72 -9.29 7.22
N TYR A 125 7.71 -8.87 5.95
CA TYR A 125 7.01 -9.51 4.85
C TYR A 125 7.97 -10.21 3.89
N TRP A 126 9.22 -10.42 4.29
CA TRP A 126 10.29 -10.98 3.47
C TRP A 126 10.69 -10.09 2.27
N GLY A 127 10.50 -8.77 2.38
CA GLY A 127 10.95 -7.80 1.38
C GLY A 127 12.39 -7.31 1.60
N SER A 128 12.88 -6.46 0.70
CA SER A 128 14.24 -5.89 0.71
C SER A 128 14.46 -4.77 1.74
N ASN A 129 13.38 -4.36 2.41
CA ASN A 129 13.32 -3.35 3.45
C ASN A 129 13.68 -1.94 2.98
N VAL A 130 13.44 -1.64 1.70
CA VAL A 130 13.53 -0.30 1.14
C VAL A 130 12.25 0.46 1.53
N GLY A 131 12.40 1.70 2.00
CA GLY A 131 11.26 2.49 2.45
C GLY A 131 11.68 3.81 3.08
N ASN A 132 10.75 4.39 3.85
CA ASN A 132 10.93 5.70 4.46
C ASN A 132 11.03 5.54 5.97
N ILE A 133 12.06 6.13 6.58
CA ILE A 133 12.27 6.04 8.02
C ILE A 133 11.61 7.24 8.70
N GLY A 134 10.73 6.96 9.67
CA GLY A 134 10.13 7.98 10.52
C GLY A 134 9.02 8.77 9.86
N LEU A 135 9.01 10.09 10.10
CA LEU A 135 8.00 11.01 9.60
C LEU A 135 8.53 11.73 8.34
N ILE A 136 7.70 11.80 7.31
CA ILE A 136 7.99 12.47 6.04
C ILE A 136 7.33 13.85 6.06
N GLU A 137 8.12 14.92 5.97
CA GLU A 137 7.61 16.29 5.98
C GLU A 137 7.03 16.69 4.62
N ALA A 138 5.85 17.30 4.63
CA ALA A 138 5.26 17.94 3.46
C ALA A 138 5.73 19.39 3.33
N HIS A 139 6.27 19.72 2.16
CA HIS A 139 6.75 21.05 1.84
C HIS A 139 5.72 21.80 0.98
N ALA A 140 5.69 23.13 1.09
CA ALA A 140 4.82 24.02 0.31
C ALA A 140 5.32 24.18 -1.14
N GLU A 141 5.48 23.05 -1.82
CA GLU A 141 5.90 22.95 -3.21
C GLU A 141 4.77 22.32 -4.02
N PRO A 142 4.08 23.09 -4.88
CA PRO A 142 2.99 22.56 -5.68
C PRO A 142 3.43 21.42 -6.59
N TRP A 143 2.69 20.31 -6.56
CA TRP A 143 2.96 19.14 -7.38
C TRP A 143 1.67 18.38 -7.70
N HIS A 144 1.61 17.79 -8.89
CA HIS A 144 0.37 17.26 -9.49
C HIS A 144 -0.74 18.33 -9.49
N LYS A 145 -1.67 18.27 -8.54
CA LYS A 145 -2.79 19.22 -8.36
C LYS A 145 -2.89 19.78 -6.93
N PHE A 146 -1.90 19.48 -6.10
CA PHE A 146 -1.89 19.86 -4.69
C PHE A 146 -0.87 20.96 -4.42
N ASN A 147 -1.12 21.74 -3.36
CA ASN A 147 -0.25 22.85 -2.95
C ASN A 147 0.99 22.39 -2.16
N PHE A 148 1.02 21.13 -1.73
CA PHE A 148 2.11 20.54 -0.98
C PHE A 148 2.61 19.27 -1.66
N SER A 149 3.85 18.89 -1.38
CA SER A 149 4.42 17.62 -1.83
C SER A 149 5.36 17.03 -0.79
N ILE A 150 5.59 15.73 -0.91
CA ILE A 150 6.57 14.97 -0.13
C ILE A 150 7.55 14.28 -1.08
N SER A 151 8.77 14.04 -0.62
CA SER A 151 9.78 13.25 -1.31
C SER A 151 9.91 11.89 -0.64
N LEU A 152 9.90 10.81 -1.42
CA LEU A 152 9.84 9.43 -0.93
C LEU A 152 10.90 8.55 -1.59
N THR A 153 11.33 7.54 -0.85
CA THR A 153 11.91 6.34 -1.44
C THR A 153 10.79 5.31 -1.67
N LEU A 154 10.54 4.96 -2.94
CA LEU A 154 9.61 3.90 -3.31
C LEU A 154 10.35 2.57 -3.45
N PRO A 155 9.93 1.52 -2.73
CA PRO A 155 10.50 0.19 -2.86
C PRO A 155 10.28 -0.43 -4.24
N PRO A 156 11.11 -1.42 -4.64
CA PRO A 156 10.89 -2.19 -5.86
C PRO A 156 9.67 -3.10 -5.71
N LEU A 157 8.82 -3.20 -6.74
CA LEU A 157 7.59 -4.02 -6.72
C LEU A 157 6.73 -3.82 -5.46
N GLY A 158 6.72 -2.60 -4.93
CA GLY A 158 6.22 -2.32 -3.59
C GLY A 158 5.01 -1.39 -3.56
N ALA A 159 4.25 -1.52 -2.48
CA ALA A 159 3.11 -0.67 -2.15
C ALA A 159 3.36 0.05 -0.81
N LEU A 160 3.24 1.38 -0.82
CA LEU A 160 3.31 2.23 0.36
C LEU A 160 1.95 2.81 0.68
N PHE A 161 1.59 2.82 1.96
CA PHE A 161 0.39 3.47 2.47
C PHE A 161 0.84 4.54 3.45
N LEU A 162 0.42 5.78 3.23
CA LEU A 162 0.79 6.93 4.04
C LEU A 162 -0.45 7.54 4.69
N LYS A 163 -0.29 8.00 5.93
CA LYS A 163 -1.31 8.75 6.67
C LYS A 163 -0.69 10.00 7.28
N LEU A 164 -1.46 11.08 7.34
CA LEU A 164 -1.07 12.28 8.10
C LEU A 164 -0.97 11.92 9.59
N ALA A 165 0.15 12.25 10.24
CA ALA A 165 0.46 11.90 11.62
C ALA A 165 -0.34 12.73 12.64
#